data_AF-A0A2P7S3D9-F1
#
_entry.id   AF-A0A2P7S3D9-F1
#
_cell.length_a   1.000
_cell.length_b   1.000
_cell.length_c   1.000
_cell.angle_alpha   90.00
_cell.angle_beta   90.00
_cell.angle_gamma   90.00
#
_symmetry.space_group_name_H-M   'P 1'
#
loop_
_entity.id
_entity.type
_entity.pdbx_description
1 polymer ?
#
loop_
_entity_poly.entity_id
_entity_poly.type
_entity_poly.pdbx_seq_one_letter_code
_entity_poly.pdbx_strand_id
1 'polypeptide(L)'
;MRSIVRHAAHSAITRSGIINIPVLAEEIRRRNTRENAALEDIEYELLRLAQRLNAAIEFDRRAAGVVMPTGIGDGMSTLPMVPAAPARD
;
A
#
# COMPACT_ATOMS: atom_id res chain seq x y z
N MET A 1 -3.97 -20.94 10.73
CA MET A 1 -4.28 -19.56 10.26
C MET A 1 -3.83 -18.39 11.16
N ARG A 2 -4.43 -18.15 12.33
CA ARG A 2 -4.23 -16.90 13.13
C ARG A 2 -2.77 -16.51 13.48
N SER A 3 -1.90 -17.48 13.78
CA SER A 3 -0.47 -17.22 14.03
C SER A 3 0.27 -16.73 12.77
N ILE A 4 -0.09 -17.28 11.60
CA ILE A 4 0.46 -16.91 10.30
C ILE A 4 0.10 -15.47 9.97
N VAL A 5 -1.18 -15.10 10.16
CA VAL A 5 -1.67 -13.74 9.93
C VAL A 5 -0.92 -12.72 10.79
N ARG A 6 -0.73 -13.02 12.08
CA ARG A 6 0.05 -12.14 12.98
C ARG A 6 1.50 -11.98 12.54
N HIS A 7 2.17 -13.08 12.23
CA HIS A 7 3.58 -13.05 11.83
C HIS A 7 3.76 -12.27 10.51
N ALA A 8 2.85 -12.48 9.56
CA ALA A 8 2.84 -11.78 8.28
C ALA A 8 2.59 -10.27 8.46
N ALA A 9 1.62 -9.89 9.32
CA ALA A 9 1.33 -8.50 9.63
C ALA A 9 2.53 -7.79 10.29
N HIS A 10 3.17 -8.41 11.28
CA HIS A 10 4.40 -7.88 11.89
C HIS A 10 5.51 -7.71 10.86
N SER A 11 5.71 -8.69 9.99
CA SER A 11 6.71 -8.61 8.92
C SER A 11 6.44 -7.47 7.95
N ALA A 12 5.18 -7.23 7.58
CA ALA A 12 4.80 -6.12 6.70
C ALA A 12 5.07 -4.75 7.34
N ILE A 13 4.71 -4.60 8.61
CA ILE A 13 4.98 -3.40 9.41
C ILE A 13 6.49 -3.15 9.49
N THR A 14 7.29 -4.17 9.82
CA THR A 14 8.76 -4.02 9.93
C THR A 14 9.39 -3.60 8.61
N ARG A 15 8.88 -4.08 7.46
CA ARG A 15 9.45 -3.78 6.14
C ARG A 15 9.05 -2.42 5.58
N SER A 16 7.82 -1.97 5.81
CA SER A 16 7.26 -0.82 5.09
C SER A 16 6.45 0.15 5.96
N GLY A 17 6.12 -0.23 7.19
CA GLY A 17 5.21 0.53 8.06
C GLY A 17 3.73 0.48 7.64
N ILE A 18 3.41 -0.14 6.49
CA ILE A 18 2.08 -0.20 5.89
C ILE A 18 1.67 -1.66 5.73
N ILE A 19 0.40 -1.97 6.00
CA ILE A 19 -0.20 -3.26 5.67
C ILE A 19 -1.16 -3.07 4.50
N ASN A 20 -0.79 -3.60 3.33
CA ASN A 20 -1.72 -3.76 2.21
C ASN A 20 -2.57 -5.03 2.44
N ILE A 21 -3.80 -4.83 2.88
CA ILE A 21 -4.71 -5.90 3.33
C ILE A 21 -5.01 -6.90 2.21
N PRO A 22 -5.52 -6.50 1.03
CA PRO A 22 -5.89 -7.47 0.02
C PRO A 22 -4.68 -8.22 -0.56
N VAL A 23 -3.53 -7.55 -0.72
CA VAL A 23 -2.31 -8.20 -1.23
C VAL A 23 -1.79 -9.23 -0.23
N LEU A 24 -1.69 -8.86 1.05
CA LEU A 24 -1.17 -9.74 2.08
C LEU A 24 -2.13 -10.91 2.39
N ALA A 25 -3.43 -10.66 2.38
CA ALA A 25 -4.44 -11.71 2.56
C ALA A 25 -4.34 -12.78 1.47
N GLU A 26 -4.23 -12.33 0.22
CA GLU A 26 -4.08 -13.23 -0.93
C GLU A 26 -2.75 -13.99 -0.88
N GLU A 27 -1.65 -13.35 -0.49
CA GLU A 27 -0.35 -14.01 -0.26
C GLU A 27 -0.45 -15.11 0.80
N ILE A 28 -1.08 -14.83 1.94
CA ILE A 28 -1.30 -15.80 3.01
C ILE A 28 -2.15 -16.97 2.50
N ARG A 29 -3.27 -16.70 1.84
CA ARG A 29 -4.18 -17.73 1.33
C ARG A 29 -3.50 -18.65 0.32
N ARG A 30 -2.76 -18.07 -0.65
CA ARG A 30 -2.02 -18.84 -1.66
C ARG A 30 -0.94 -19.72 -1.04
N ARG A 31 -0.24 -19.26 0.00
CA ARG A 31 0.79 -20.04 0.69
C ARG A 31 0.23 -21.13 1.61
N ASN A 32 -1.07 -21.05 1.96
CA ASN A 32 -1.72 -21.93 2.92
C ASN A 32 -2.99 -22.56 2.34
N THR A 33 -2.97 -22.99 1.07
CA THR A 33 -4.15 -23.53 0.36
C THR A 33 -4.78 -24.73 1.08
N ARG A 34 -3.99 -25.49 1.84
CA ARG A 34 -4.46 -26.64 2.63
C ARG A 34 -5.40 -26.26 3.78
N GLU A 35 -5.36 -25.02 4.26
CA GLU A 35 -6.23 -24.58 5.36
C GLU A 35 -7.64 -24.19 4.88
N ASN A 36 -7.88 -24.08 3.57
CA ASN A 36 -9.19 -23.77 2.98
C ASN A 36 -9.91 -22.56 3.63
N ALA A 37 -9.14 -21.55 4.06
CA ALA A 37 -9.69 -20.34 4.65
C ALA A 37 -10.23 -19.40 3.56
N ALA A 38 -11.39 -18.80 3.83
CA ALA A 38 -11.93 -17.75 2.98
C ALA A 38 -10.97 -16.54 2.97
N LEU A 39 -10.89 -15.85 1.84
CA LEU A 39 -10.03 -14.66 1.73
C LEU A 39 -10.50 -13.57 2.70
N GLU A 40 -11.81 -13.41 2.80
CA GLU A 40 -12.48 -12.42 3.66
C GLU A 40 -12.14 -12.59 5.14
N ASP A 41 -12.02 -13.84 5.62
CA ASP A 41 -11.62 -14.10 7.01
C ASP A 41 -10.19 -13.61 7.29
N ILE A 42 -9.29 -13.80 6.33
CA ILE A 42 -7.90 -13.36 6.42
C ILE A 42 -7.83 -11.83 6.33
N GLU A 43 -8.58 -11.22 5.41
CA GLU A 43 -8.70 -9.76 5.28
C GLU A 43 -9.24 -9.13 6.57
N TYR A 44 -10.30 -9.70 7.15
CA TYR A 44 -10.89 -9.25 8.40
C TYR A 44 -9.90 -9.36 9.56
N GLU A 45 -9.17 -10.47 9.69
CA GLU A 45 -8.20 -10.64 10.76
C GLU A 45 -7.00 -9.70 10.62
N LEU A 46 -6.53 -9.45 9.39
CA LEU A 46 -5.49 -8.47 9.09
C LEU A 46 -5.93 -7.05 9.44
N LEU A 47 -7.15 -6.66 9.05
CA LEU A 47 -7.70 -5.33 9.36
C LEU A 47 -7.80 -5.12 10.87
N ARG A 48 -8.32 -6.11 11.59
CA ARG A 48 -8.41 -6.08 13.06
C ARG A 48 -7.05 -6.04 13.75
N LEU A 49 -6.03 -6.67 13.17
CA LEU A 49 -4.65 -6.58 13.67
C LEU A 49 -4.03 -5.21 13.41
N ALA A 50 -4.15 -4.69 12.19
CA ALA A 50 -3.61 -3.41 11.80
C ALA A 50 -4.18 -2.26 12.67
N GLN A 51 -5.50 -2.27 12.91
CA GLN A 51 -6.16 -1.31 13.81
C GLN A 51 -5.62 -1.40 15.25
N ARG A 52 -5.44 -2.61 15.79
CA ARG A 52 -4.89 -2.81 17.15
C ARG A 52 -3.44 -2.39 17.28
N LEU A 53 -2.67 -2.53 16.22
CA LEU A 53 -1.25 -2.16 16.16
C LEU A 53 -1.06 -0.69 15.74
N ASN A 54 -2.14 0.04 15.49
CA ASN A 54 -2.14 1.40 14.94
C ASN A 54 -1.24 1.52 13.69
N ALA A 55 -1.26 0.50 12.84
CA ALA A 55 -0.48 0.44 11.61
C ALA A 55 -1.18 1.18 10.48
N ALA A 56 -0.41 1.79 9.58
CA ALA A 56 -0.97 2.34 8.35
C ALA A 56 -1.52 1.21 7.46
N ILE A 57 -2.64 1.47 6.80
CA ILE A 57 -3.39 0.45 6.04
C ILE A 57 -3.56 0.91 4.60
N GLU A 58 -3.34 -0.01 3.67
CA GLU A 58 -3.60 0.17 2.25
C GLU A 58 -4.63 -0.87 1.77
N PHE A 59 -5.52 -0.45 0.87
CA PHE A 59 -6.58 -1.28 0.30
C PHE A 59 -6.48 -1.43 -1.21
N ASP A 60 -5.46 -0.86 -1.86
CA ASP A 60 -5.27 -1.04 -3.30
C ASP A 60 -4.81 -2.48 -3.58
N ARG A 61 -5.47 -3.13 -4.54
CA ARG A 61 -5.07 -4.47 -5.03
C ARG A 61 -3.88 -4.40 -5.98
N ARG A 62 -3.59 -3.20 -6.51
CA ARG A 62 -2.32 -2.92 -7.19
C ARG A 62 -1.30 -2.78 -6.08
N ALA A 63 -0.56 -3.86 -5.82
CA ALA A 63 0.61 -3.78 -4.94
C ALA A 63 1.39 -2.55 -5.35
N ALA A 64 1.55 -1.58 -4.44
CA ALA A 64 2.15 -0.27 -4.68
C ALA A 64 3.27 -0.42 -5.71
N GLY A 65 2.92 -0.15 -6.97
CA GLY A 65 3.88 -0.13 -8.05
C GLY A 65 4.79 0.99 -7.63
N VAL A 66 6.02 0.65 -7.26
CA VAL A 66 7.00 1.65 -6.87
C VAL A 66 7.00 2.68 -7.99
N VAL A 67 6.47 3.86 -7.72
CA VAL A 67 6.74 5.01 -8.57
C VAL A 67 8.19 5.35 -8.23
N MET A 68 9.11 4.67 -8.90
CA MET A 68 10.46 5.17 -9.00
C MET A 68 10.31 6.53 -9.69
N PRO A 69 10.84 7.63 -9.13
CA PRO A 69 11.09 8.79 -9.96
C PRO A 69 12.16 8.34 -10.95
N THR A 70 11.73 7.84 -12.11
CA THR A 70 12.62 7.62 -13.23
C THR A 70 13.04 9.00 -13.67
N GLY A 71 14.11 9.50 -13.07
CA GLY A 71 14.88 10.60 -13.61
C GLY A 71 15.44 10.16 -14.95
N ILE A 72 14.65 10.32 -16.00
CA ILE A 72 15.14 10.55 -17.35
C ILE A 72 14.47 11.86 -17.74
N GLY A 73 15.24 12.94 -17.67
CA GLY A 73 14.88 14.16 -18.37
C GLY A 73 14.74 13.85 -19.85
N ASP A 74 13.63 14.30 -20.42
CA ASP A 74 13.57 14.97 -21.72
C ASP A 74 12.10 15.23 -22.04
N GLY A 75 11.68 16.48 -21.86
CA GLY A 75 10.32 16.89 -22.19
C GLY A 75 9.92 18.17 -21.49
N MET A 76 10.46 19.30 -21.96
CA MET A 76 9.92 20.63 -21.70
C MET A 76 8.39 20.63 -21.83
N SER A 77 7.68 20.64 -20.72
CA SER A 77 6.38 21.31 -20.63
C SER A 77 6.61 22.55 -19.79
N THR A 78 7.19 23.56 -20.43
CA THR A 78 7.07 24.94 -19.97
C THR A 78 5.59 25.23 -19.79
N LEU A 79 5.13 25.32 -18.54
CA LEU A 79 3.92 26.08 -18.28
C LEU A 79 4.17 27.48 -18.85
N PRO A 80 3.28 28.05 -19.69
CA PRO A 80 3.44 29.43 -20.10
C PRO A 80 3.46 30.29 -18.83
N MET A 81 4.62 30.91 -18.58
CA MET A 81 4.78 31.93 -17.57
C MET A 81 3.76 33.03 -17.87
N VAL A 82 2.72 33.14 -17.05
CA VAL A 82 1.80 34.28 -17.10
C VAL A 82 2.65 35.50 -16.74
N PRO A 83 2.80 36.51 -17.62
CA PRO A 83 3.50 37.72 -17.23
C PRO A 83 2.70 38.40 -16.10
N ALA A 84 3.39 38.72 -15.00
CA ALA A 84 2.84 39.53 -13.94
C ALA A 84 2.36 40.87 -14.53
N ALA A 85 1.08 41.21 -14.32
CA ALA A 85 0.54 42.49 -14.71
C ALA A 85 1.31 43.61 -13.98
N PRO A 86 1.67 44.73 -14.64
CA PRO A 86 2.28 45.85 -13.95
C PRO A 86 1.28 46.48 -12.98
N ALA A 87 1.77 46.82 -11.78
CA ALA A 87 1.06 47.65 -10.82
C ALA A 87 0.65 48.96 -11.51
N ARG A 88 -0.64 49.29 -11.44
CA ARG A 88 -1.13 50.62 -11.84
C ARG A 88 -0.95 51.56 -10.65
N ASP A 89 -0.25 52.65 -10.90
CA ASP A 89 -0.22 53.87 -10.08
C ASP A 89 -1.61 54.55 -10.11
#